data_AF-A0A1Y4J2M8-F1
#
_entry.id   AF-A0A1Y4J2M8-F1
#
_cell.length_a   1.000
_cell.length_b   1.000
_cell.length_c   1.000
_cell.angle_alpha   90.00
_cell.angle_beta   90.00
_cell.angle_gamma   90.00
#
_symmetry.space_group_name_H-M   'P 1'
#
loop_
_entity.id
_entity.type
_entity.pdbx_description
1 polymer ?
#
loop_
_entity_poly.entity_id
_entity_poly.type
_entity_poly.pdbx_seq_one_letter_code
_entity_poly.pdbx_strand_id
1 'polypeptide(L)' 'KVANLIKCGIGKYKACEWGNTRKGYWRIADSPILKVAINNDSLRKAGYYTLMGSYLEWYPK' A
#
# COMPACT_ATOMS: atom_id res chain seq x y z
N LYS A 1 -2.52 13.62 -2.09
CA LYS A 1 -2.17 12.35 -2.79
C LYS A 1 -0.65 12.20 -2.96
N VAL A 2 0.03 13.10 -3.69
CA VAL A 2 1.50 13.06 -3.90
C VAL A 2 2.31 13.01 -2.60
N ALA A 3 2.04 13.89 -1.63
CA ALA A 3 2.80 13.94 -0.37
C ALA A 3 2.75 12.64 0.44
N ASN A 4 1.62 11.92 0.42
CA ASN A 4 1.48 10.63 1.11
C ASN A 4 2.30 9.54 0.42
N LEU A 5 2.33 9.53 -0.92
CA LEU A 5 3.19 8.59 -1.66
C LEU A 5 4.67 8.83 -1.31
N ILE A 6 5.09 10.09 -1.20
CA ILE A 6 6.46 10.44 -0.77
C ILE A 6 6.73 9.96 0.66
N LYS A 7 5.78 10.16 1.60
CA LYS A 7 5.89 9.63 2.97
C LYS A 7 6.00 8.11 3.01
N CYS A 8 5.35 7.41 2.08
CA CYS A 8 5.47 5.96 1.90
C CYS A 8 6.78 5.52 1.19
N GLY A 9 7.73 6.42 0.96
CA GLY A 9 9.03 6.10 0.36
C GLY A 9 9.07 6.13 -1.18
N ILE A 10 8.00 6.58 -1.83
CA ILE A 10 7.98 6.70 -3.29
C ILE A 10 8.72 7.98 -3.72
N GLY A 11 9.65 7.84 -4.66
CA GLY A 11 10.39 8.96 -5.21
C GLY A 11 9.49 10.07 -5.77
N LYS A 12 9.88 11.34 -5.56
CA LYS A 12 9.08 12.54 -5.88
C LYS A 12 8.50 12.53 -7.31
N TYR A 13 9.31 12.17 -8.31
CA TYR A 13 8.87 12.09 -9.70
C TYR A 13 7.72 11.09 -9.90
N LYS A 14 7.90 9.86 -9.39
CA LYS A 14 6.87 8.81 -9.45
C LYS A 14 5.63 9.16 -8.63
N ALA A 15 5.81 9.79 -7.48
CA ALA A 15 4.70 10.26 -6.67
C ALA A 15 3.84 11.30 -7.42
N CYS A 16 4.46 12.22 -8.17
CA CYS A 16 3.74 13.16 -9.03
C CYS A 16 3.04 12.48 -10.21
N GLU A 17 3.74 11.57 -10.91
CA GLU A 17 3.19 10.80 -12.04
C GLU A 17 1.91 10.05 -11.64
N TRP A 18 1.97 9.30 -10.55
CA TRP A 18 0.85 8.48 -10.08
C TRP A 18 -0.19 9.27 -9.29
N GLY A 19 0.21 10.32 -8.57
CA GLY A 19 -0.72 11.17 -7.83
C GLY A 19 -1.65 11.99 -8.73
N ASN A 20 -1.22 12.27 -9.97
CA ASN A 20 -1.95 13.07 -10.95
C ASN A 20 -2.47 12.26 -12.15
N THR A 21 -2.42 10.92 -12.06
CA THR A 21 -2.90 10.05 -13.14
C THR A 21 -4.42 10.14 -13.30
N ARG A 22 -4.90 10.08 -14.55
CA ARG A 22 -6.34 10.00 -14.87
C ARG A 22 -6.89 8.56 -14.87
N LYS A 23 -6.05 7.57 -14.53
CA LYS A 23 -6.50 6.17 -14.44
C LYS A 23 -7.55 6.04 -13.34
N GLY A 24 -8.61 5.27 -13.61
CA GLY A 24 -9.66 4.99 -12.63
C GLY A 24 -9.14 4.19 -11.43
N TYR A 25 -9.87 4.25 -10.31
CA TYR A 25 -9.46 3.65 -9.04
C TYR A 25 -9.12 2.17 -9.13
N TRP A 26 -9.92 1.37 -9.84
CA TRP A 26 -9.68 -0.07 -9.98
C TRP A 26 -8.34 -0.39 -10.66
N ARG A 27 -7.98 0.37 -11.71
CA ARG A 27 -6.69 0.22 -12.40
C ARG A 27 -5.51 0.65 -11.52
N ILE A 28 -5.74 1.54 -10.56
CA ILE A 28 -4.72 1.97 -9.59
C ILE A 28 -4.60 1.00 -8.42
N ALA A 29 -5.69 0.37 -8.00
CA ALA A 29 -5.73 -0.58 -6.88
C ALA A 29 -4.70 -1.71 -7.02
N ASP A 30 -4.56 -2.29 -8.22
CA ASP A 30 -3.61 -3.39 -8.49
C ASP A 30 -2.24 -2.93 -9.03
N SER A 31 -1.97 -1.63 -9.03
CA SER A 31 -0.72 -1.12 -9.58
C SER A 31 0.49 -1.33 -8.64
N PRO A 32 1.72 -1.47 -9.20
CA PRO A 32 2.92 -1.62 -8.39
C PRO A 32 3.16 -0.49 -7.39
N ILE A 33 2.76 0.75 -7.74
CA ILE A 33 2.94 1.90 -6.85
C ILE A 33 2.13 1.76 -5.57
N LEU A 34 0.92 1.19 -5.66
CA LEU A 34 0.04 1.04 -4.52
C LEU A 34 0.48 -0.13 -3.64
N LYS A 35 0.98 -1.22 -4.25
CA LYS A 35 1.59 -2.36 -3.53
C LYS A 35 2.79 -1.93 -2.68
N VAL A 36 3.59 -0.98 -3.18
CA VAL A 36 4.68 -0.38 -2.40
C VAL A 36 4.15 0.56 -1.31
N ALA A 37 3.22 1.45 -1.66
CA ALA A 37 2.70 2.44 -0.72
C ALA A 37 1.94 1.82 0.47
N ILE A 38 1.22 0.72 0.21
CA ILE A 38 0.35 0.01 1.16
C ILE A 38 0.88 -1.41 1.34
N ASN A 39 2.15 -1.53 1.73
CA ASN A 39 2.75 -2.84 2.02
C ASN A 39 2.16 -3.44 3.32
N ASN A 40 1.90 -4.74 3.30
CA ASN A 40 1.43 -5.52 4.46
C ASN A 40 2.32 -5.33 5.70
N ASP A 41 3.64 -5.24 5.52
CA ASP A 41 4.56 -5.01 6.64
C ASP A 41 4.37 -3.64 7.29
N SER A 42 4.20 -2.60 6.46
CA SER A 42 3.93 -1.24 6.93
C SER A 42 2.58 -1.15 7.64
N LEU A 43 1.56 -1.81 7.09
CA LEU A 43 0.24 -1.90 7.72
C LEU A 43 0.29 -2.62 9.06
N ARG A 44 1.00 -3.75 9.14
CA ARG A 44 1.21 -4.48 10.40
C ARG A 44 1.92 -3.60 11.45
N LYS A 45 2.96 -2.85 11.05
CA LYS A 45 3.64 -1.90 11.95
C LYS A 45 2.74 -0.77 12.43
N ALA A 46 1.76 -0.38 11.62
CA ALA A 46 0.75 0.61 11.99
C ALA A 46 -0.39 0.05 12.85
N GLY A 47 -0.36 -1.25 13.21
CA GLY A 47 -1.36 -1.89 14.08
C GLY A 47 -2.56 -2.48 13.34
N TYR A 48 -2.53 -2.58 12.00
CA TYR A 48 -3.59 -3.25 11.26
C TYR A 48 -3.45 -4.77 11.34
N TYR A 49 -4.58 -5.44 11.60
CA TYR A 49 -4.68 -6.88 11.48
C TYR A 49 -4.64 -7.30 10.02
N THR A 50 -3.88 -8.35 9.73
CA THR A 50 -3.92 -9.02 8.43
C THR A 50 -4.71 -10.30 8.56
N LEU A 51 -5.57 -10.60 7.57
CA LEU A 51 -6.40 -11.80 7.59
C LEU A 51 -5.55 -13.07 7.74
N MET A 52 -4.38 -13.11 7.07
CA MET A 52 -3.44 -14.21 7.19
C MET A 52 -2.85 -14.33 8.60
N GLY A 53 -2.53 -13.21 9.25
CA GLY A 53 -2.06 -13.20 10.63
C GLY A 53 -3.10 -13.79 11.59
N SER A 54 -4.36 -13.35 11.48
CA SER A 54 -5.46 -13.88 12.29
C SER A 54 -5.72 -15.37 12.02
N TYR A 55 -5.65 -15.81 10.76
CA TYR A 55 -5.81 -17.22 10.42
C TYR A 55 -4.75 -18.11 11.09
N LEU A 56 -3.49 -17.68 11.10
CA LEU A 56 -2.38 -18.42 11.71
C LEU A 56 -2.48 -18.45 13.24
N GLU A 57 -3.06 -17.43 13.87
CA GLU A 57 -3.31 -17.40 15.32
C GLU A 57 -4.41 -18.40 15.73
N TRP A 58 -5.47 -18.52 14.92
CA TRP A 58 -6.57 -19.46 15.16
C TRP A 58 -6.18 -20.91 14.89
N TYR A 59 -5.27 -21.15 13.93
CA TYR A 59 -4.80 -22.47 13.55
C TYR A 59 -3.27 -22.54 13.66
N PRO A 60 -2.72 -22.57 14.89
CA PRO A 60 -1.30 -22.80 15.11
C PRO A 60 -0.93 -24.19 14.56
N LYS A 61 0.16 -24.25 13.79
CA LYS A 61 0.69 -25.51 13.24
C LYS A 61 1.19 -26.45 14.32
#